data_AF-A0A3N9Y321-F1
#
_entry.id   AF-A0A3N9Y321-F1
#
_cell.length_a   1.000
_cell.length_b   1.000
_cell.length_c   1.000
_cell.angle_alpha   90.00
_cell.angle_beta   90.00
_cell.angle_gamma   90.00
#
_symmetry.space_group_name_H-M   'P 1'
#
loop_
_entity.id
_entity.type
_entity.pdbx_description
1 polymer ?
#
loop_
_entity_poly.entity_id
_entity_poly.type
_entity_poly.pdbx_seq_one_letter_code
_entity_poly.pdbx_strand_id
1 'polypeptide(L)' 'MVDGSPTCGSSYVYDGTFSGVTMPGRGVAAEALHHHGIPVVPHHQLEQAAAALAELERRSG' A
#
# COMPACT_ATOMS: atom_id res chain seq x y z
N MET A 1 -1.50 0.30 -5.46
CA MET A 1 -1.19 -1.08 -5.02
C MET A 1 -2.41 -1.97 -5.10
N VAL A 2 -2.22 -3.29 -5.22
CA VAL A 2 -3.31 -4.29 -5.34
C VAL A 2 -3.31 -5.15 -4.08
N ASP A 3 -4.24 -4.90 -3.17
CA ASP A 3 -4.35 -5.66 -1.92
C ASP A 3 -4.69 -7.14 -2.16
N GLY A 4 -4.22 -8.00 -1.26
CA GLY A 4 -4.27 -9.45 -1.39
C GLY A 4 -3.08 -10.05 -2.14
N SER A 5 -2.37 -9.26 -2.96
CA SER A 5 -1.16 -9.74 -3.64
C SER A 5 0.00 -9.96 -2.67
N PRO A 6 0.72 -11.10 -2.72
CA PRO A 6 1.90 -11.34 -1.88
C PRO A 6 3.08 -10.42 -2.20
N THR A 7 3.06 -9.72 -3.35
CA THR A 7 4.11 -8.77 -3.74
C THR A 7 3.64 -7.33 -3.59
N CYS A 8 2.46 -7.01 -4.11
CA CYS A 8 1.95 -5.64 -4.24
C CYS A 8 0.83 -5.29 -3.25
N GLY A 9 0.51 -6.16 -2.29
CA GLY A 9 -0.49 -5.86 -1.26
C GLY A 9 0.01 -4.79 -0.30
N SER A 10 -0.81 -3.76 -0.04
CA SER A 10 -0.45 -2.60 0.78
C SER A 10 -1.08 -2.62 2.17
N SER A 11 -2.23 -3.29 2.32
CA SER A 11 -3.02 -3.31 3.56
C SER A 11 -3.21 -4.74 4.10
N TYR A 12 -3.43 -5.68 3.20
CA TYR A 12 -3.58 -7.11 3.51
C TYR A 12 -2.97 -7.98 2.41
N VAL A 13 -2.63 -9.21 2.79
CA VAL A 13 -2.11 -10.28 1.91
C VAL A 13 -2.81 -11.60 2.23
N TYR A 14 -2.80 -12.57 1.31
CA TYR A 14 -3.21 -13.94 1.65
C TYR A 14 -2.22 -14.59 2.61
N ASP A 15 -2.72 -15.43 3.51
CA ASP A 15 -1.93 -16.09 4.57
C ASP A 15 -1.01 -17.23 4.07
N GLY A 16 -1.08 -17.58 2.78
CA GLY A 16 -0.28 -18.63 2.17
C GLY A 16 -0.74 -20.06 2.47
N THR A 17 -1.84 -20.25 3.21
CA THR A 17 -2.37 -21.59 3.55
C THR A 17 -3.31 -22.15 2.48
N PHE A 18 -3.56 -21.38 1.41
CA PHE A 18 -4.54 -21.69 0.35
C PHE A 18 -5.98 -21.86 0.86
N SER A 19 -6.28 -21.35 2.05
CA SER A 19 -7.62 -21.34 2.66
C SER A 19 -8.50 -20.18 2.19
N GLY A 20 -7.95 -19.25 1.38
CA GLY A 20 -8.63 -18.01 0.97
C GLY A 20 -8.67 -16.96 2.08
N VAL A 21 -8.02 -17.22 3.23
CA VAL A 21 -7.95 -16.27 4.34
C VAL A 21 -6.90 -15.20 4.06
N THR A 22 -7.25 -13.94 4.38
CA THR A 22 -6.34 -12.81 4.33
C THR A 22 -5.87 -12.44 5.74
N MET A 23 -4.69 -11.82 5.80
CA MET A 23 -4.13 -11.29 7.03
C MET A 23 -3.66 -9.84 6.82
N PRO A 24 -3.72 -8.99 7.86
CA PRO A 24 -3.12 -7.66 7.83
C PRO A 24 -1.63 -7.78 7.51
N GLY A 25 -1.14 -6.95 6.59
CA GLY A 25 0.25 -6.99 6.19
C GLY A 25 0.50 -6.44 4.80
N ARG A 26 1.77 -6.42 4.41
CA ARG A 26 2.24 -5.91 3.13
C ARG A 26 2.97 -6.99 2.36
N GLY A 27 2.79 -6.98 1.04
CA GLY A 27 3.59 -7.78 0.13
C GLY A 27 5.03 -7.28 0.07
N VAL A 28 5.93 -8.11 -0.43
CA VAL A 28 7.38 -7.83 -0.39
C VAL A 28 7.78 -6.52 -1.06
N ALA A 29 7.13 -6.13 -2.16
CA ALA A 29 7.44 -4.87 -2.85
C ALA A 29 6.83 -3.67 -2.11
N ALA A 30 5.65 -3.85 -1.53
CA ALA A 30 5.00 -2.84 -0.70
C ALA A 30 5.79 -2.53 0.57
N GLU A 31 6.34 -3.56 1.21
CA GLU A 31 7.18 -3.40 2.40
C GLU A 31 8.51 -2.72 2.06
N ALA A 32 9.15 -3.09 0.94
CA ALA A 32 10.39 -2.46 0.49
C ALA A 32 10.21 -0.94 0.24
N LEU A 33 9.14 -0.55 -0.46
CA LEU A 33 8.83 0.86 -0.70
C LEU A 33 8.56 1.61 0.61
N HIS A 34 7.82 0.99 1.53
CA HIS A 34 7.55 1.56 2.84
C HIS A 34 8.83 1.81 3.64
N HIS A 35 9.75 0.85 3.67
CA HIS A 35 11.04 1.00 4.34
C HIS A 35 11.88 2.15 3.78
N HIS A 36 11.74 2.46 2.50
CA HIS A 36 12.38 3.62 1.86
C HIS A 36 11.63 4.94 2.08
N GLY A 37 10.59 4.95 2.93
CA GLY A 37 9.79 6.14 3.21
C GLY A 37 8.86 6.55 2.06
N ILE A 38 8.67 5.67 1.07
CA ILE A 38 7.77 5.91 -0.05
C ILE A 38 6.34 5.55 0.40
N PRO A 39 5.36 6.48 0.32
CA PRO A 39 3.98 6.18 0.65
C PRO A 39 3.41 5.11 -0.27
N VAL A 40 2.78 4.10 0.35
CA VAL A 40 2.23 2.95 -0.34
C VAL A 40 0.73 2.93 -0.10
N VAL A 41 -0.05 3.15 -1.15
CA VAL A 41 -1.51 3.29 -1.08
C VAL A 41 -2.22 2.24 -1.96
N PRO A 42 -3.32 1.64 -1.46
CA PRO A 42 -4.12 0.73 -2.26
C PRO A 42 -4.90 1.48 -3.34
N HIS A 43 -5.28 0.78 -4.42
CA HIS A 43 -5.95 1.40 -5.57
C HIS A 43 -7.27 2.10 -5.23
N HIS A 44 -7.99 1.66 -4.20
CA HIS A 44 -9.23 2.31 -3.77
C HIS A 44 -9.01 3.61 -3.00
N GLN A 45 -7.76 3.99 -2.71
CA GLN A 45 -7.40 5.22 -1.97
C GLN A 45 -6.73 6.29 -2.84
N LEU A 46 -6.98 6.28 -4.15
CA LEU A 46 -6.36 7.24 -5.07
C LEU A 46 -6.74 8.70 -4.75
N GLU A 47 -7.98 8.95 -4.32
CA GLU A 47 -8.43 10.30 -3.96
C GLU A 47 -7.68 10.83 -2.72
N GLN A 48 -7.50 10.00 -1.69
CA GLN A 48 -6.75 10.37 -0.49
C GLN A 48 -5.27 10.59 -0.83
N ALA A 49 -4.71 9.78 -1.72
CA ALA A 49 -3.34 9.94 -2.20
C ALA A 49 -3.15 11.27 -2.96
N ALA A 50 -4.10 11.62 -3.83
CA ALA A 50 -4.09 12.90 -4.54
C ALA A 50 -4.19 14.09 -3.57
N ALA A 51 -5.07 14.00 -2.57
CA ALA A 51 -5.19 15.04 -1.54
C ALA A 51 -3.89 15.19 -0.71
N ALA A 52 -3.26 14.07 -0.33
CA ALA A 52 -1.99 14.09 0.39
C ALA A 52 -0.85 14.68 -0.46
N LEU A 53 -0.81 14.37 -1.75
CA LEU A 53 0.15 14.95 -2.68
C LEU A 53 -0.01 16.47 -2.79
N ALA A 54 -1.25 16.96 -2.98
CA ALA A 54 -1.53 18.39 -3.06
C ALA A 54 -1.11 19.15 -1.79
N GLU A 55 -1.27 18.55 -0.61
CA GLU A 55 -0.76 19.13 0.66
C GLU A 55 0.78 19.14 0.71
N LEU A 56 1.44 18.07 0.26
CA LEU A 56 2.90 18.04 0.21
C LEU A 56 3.47 19.12 -0.72
N GLU A 57 2.83 19.33 -1.87
CA GLU A 57 3.20 20.37 -2.83
C GLU A 57 3.02 21.77 -2.22
N ARG A 58 1.89 22.03 -1.55
CA ARG A 58 1.64 23.31 -0.86
C ARG A 58 2.66 23.62 0.24
N ARG A 59 3.15 22.59 0.94
CA ARG A 59 4.15 22.75 2.01
C ARG A 59 5.58 22.94 1.51
N SER A 60 5.83 22.58 0.24
CA SER A 60 7.17 22.59 -0.36
C SER A 60 7.42 23.84 -1.21
N GLY A 61 6.40 24.68 -1.44
CA GLY A 61 6.50 26.00 -2.04
C GLY A 61 6.48 27.11 -0.99
#